data_AF-A0AAV0XFX5-F1
#
_entry.id   AF-A0AAV0XFX5-F1
#
_cell.length_a   1.000
_cell.length_b   1.000
_cell.length_c   1.000
_cell.angle_alpha   90.00
_cell.angle_beta   90.00
_cell.angle_gamma   90.00
#
_symmetry.space_group_name_H-M   'P 1'
#
loop_
_entity.id
_entity.type
_entity.pdbx_description
1 polymer ?
#
loop_
_entity_poly.entity_id
_entity_poly.type
_entity_poly.pdbx_seq_one_letter_code
_entity_poly.pdbx_strand_id
1 'polypeptide(L)'
;MSGKLNGVKKLIENVQPKSCFVHCSNHSLDLALQEVARKNSAMCDTFTMVRDVSNAILESAKRKSIYENIVLEPCYNSSELGSVKQNLLPFCPTRWSVRVKSLSRFLDNYSRVQKTLDEMLSGSVCIADDRKFTLRGYVKKLKKLKTIFFLTIAIHIFGPVEQLAKVLQNPKFCASDSIKAADTLKKTLLSFRSNEYFEKILNTVNLNAEIYELEPLDDTKRIKKTPKRLQYTSNPPTKLSPICELKKDMFEIIDYLINEIDRRFNQQGLKNLVKLEHILVDQNTRTHQELTNCLNNMSEDFDINKLHAQLIMLPSIVSITSISDIINHLRNEYSNVKDSLFSEITKLIKLILTIPASAATAERSFSALRRLKTYLRSTMTQKRLTHTMILHVHKSMTAKIDLKLIAKEFVSRTSERKSTFGNFY
;
A
#
# COMPACT_ATOMS: atom_id res chain seq x y z
N MET A 1 -3.13 7.87 -13.44
CA MET A 1 -4.62 7.83 -13.37
C MET A 1 -5.25 9.22 -13.25
N SER A 2 -4.70 10.15 -12.46
CA SER A 2 -5.28 11.49 -12.20
C SER A 2 -4.79 12.64 -13.10
N GLY A 3 -4.14 12.35 -14.23
CA GLY A 3 -3.60 13.38 -15.12
C GLY A 3 -4.69 14.34 -15.64
N LYS A 4 -4.40 15.65 -15.63
CA LYS A 4 -5.34 16.73 -15.99
C LYS A 4 -5.75 16.74 -17.46
N LEU A 5 -4.88 16.26 -18.35
CA LEU A 5 -5.08 16.31 -19.81
C LEU A 5 -5.53 14.95 -20.35
N ASN A 6 -4.69 13.92 -20.21
CA ASN A 6 -4.92 12.57 -20.76
C ASN A 6 -5.00 11.48 -19.67
N GLY A 7 -5.27 11.86 -18.43
CA GLY A 7 -5.45 10.90 -17.35
C GLY A 7 -6.80 10.19 -17.48
N VAL A 8 -6.88 8.95 -16.98
CA VAL A 8 -8.15 8.18 -16.92
C VAL A 8 -9.27 8.98 -16.25
N LYS A 9 -8.94 9.75 -15.19
CA LYS A 9 -9.87 10.72 -14.59
C LYS A 9 -10.50 11.64 -15.65
N LYS A 10 -9.68 12.35 -16.41
CA LYS A 10 -10.14 13.32 -17.40
C LYS A 10 -10.94 12.66 -18.52
N LEU A 11 -10.54 11.47 -18.95
CA LEU A 11 -11.28 10.70 -19.96
C LEU A 11 -12.68 10.32 -19.48
N ILE A 12 -12.84 9.93 -18.21
CA ILE A 12 -14.15 9.63 -17.63
C ILE A 12 -14.97 10.91 -17.45
N GLU A 13 -14.37 12.00 -16.95
CA GLU A 13 -15.02 13.30 -16.79
C GLU A 13 -15.54 13.86 -18.12
N ASN A 14 -14.84 13.63 -19.23
CA ASN A 14 -15.29 14.06 -20.56
C ASN A 14 -16.55 13.30 -21.03
N VAL A 15 -16.77 12.07 -20.57
CA VAL A 15 -17.97 11.27 -20.89
C VAL A 15 -19.10 11.53 -19.90
N GLN A 16 -18.76 11.64 -18.61
CA GLN A 16 -19.70 11.90 -17.53
C GLN A 16 -19.16 13.04 -16.63
N PRO A 17 -19.56 14.30 -16.86
CA PRO A 17 -19.10 15.46 -16.09
C PRO A 17 -19.48 15.40 -14.60
N LYS A 18 -20.57 14.68 -14.25
CA LYS A 18 -20.99 14.48 -12.85
C LYS A 18 -20.15 13.41 -12.12
N SER A 19 -19.17 12.78 -12.77
CA SER A 19 -18.38 11.71 -12.16
C SER A 19 -17.51 12.21 -11.01
N CYS A 20 -17.58 11.52 -9.87
CA CYS A 20 -16.74 11.81 -8.71
C CYS A 20 -15.43 11.03 -8.79
N PHE A 21 -14.30 11.73 -8.92
CA PHE A 21 -12.99 11.11 -8.86
C PHE A 21 -12.47 11.07 -7.41
N VAL A 22 -12.14 9.86 -6.94
CA VAL A 22 -11.53 9.62 -5.63
C VAL A 22 -10.27 8.79 -5.83
N HIS A 23 -9.15 9.20 -5.23
CA HIS A 23 -7.98 8.34 -5.13
C HIS A 23 -8.24 7.23 -4.12
N CYS A 24 -7.92 5.98 -4.49
CA CYS A 24 -8.03 4.85 -3.57
C CYS A 24 -7.20 5.09 -2.30
N SER A 25 -7.80 4.89 -1.13
CA SER A 25 -7.15 5.13 0.18
C SER A 25 -5.87 4.29 0.37
N ASN A 26 -5.90 3.00 -0.01
CA ASN A 26 -4.73 2.12 0.10
C ASN A 26 -3.61 2.55 -0.87
N HIS A 27 -3.96 2.97 -2.08
CA HIS A 27 -2.99 3.52 -3.04
C HIS A 27 -2.39 4.84 -2.57
N SER A 28 -3.24 5.73 -2.02
CA SER A 28 -2.81 6.98 -1.40
C SER A 28 -1.79 6.74 -0.29
N LEU A 29 -2.01 5.74 0.56
CA LEU A 29 -1.08 5.37 1.62
C LEU A 29 0.25 4.84 1.07
N ASP A 30 0.21 3.97 0.05
CA ASP A 30 1.43 3.46 -0.60
C ASP A 30 2.24 4.58 -1.25
N LEU A 31 1.58 5.53 -1.91
CA LEU A 31 2.22 6.70 -2.49
C LEU A 31 2.81 7.64 -1.42
N ALA A 32 2.17 7.78 -0.25
CA ALA A 32 2.72 8.57 0.86
C ALA A 32 4.08 8.01 1.31
N LEU A 33 4.15 6.69 1.51
CA LEU A 33 5.40 6.00 1.88
C LEU A 33 6.49 6.16 0.81
N GLN A 34 6.11 6.05 -0.47
CA GLN A 34 7.04 6.25 -1.59
C GLN A 34 7.68 7.64 -1.57
N GLU A 35 6.87 8.68 -1.37
CA GLU A 35 7.37 10.06 -1.35
C GLU A 35 8.26 10.33 -0.15
N VAL A 36 7.89 9.86 1.05
CA VAL A 36 8.69 10.03 2.27
C VAL A 36 10.08 9.42 2.10
N ALA A 37 10.15 8.20 1.58
CA ALA A 37 11.42 7.53 1.41
C ALA A 37 12.26 8.09 0.28
N ARG A 38 11.67 8.72 -0.75
CA ARG A 38 12.43 9.46 -1.77
C ARG A 38 13.01 10.76 -1.24
N LYS A 39 12.30 11.45 -0.34
CA LYS A 39 12.74 12.73 0.23
C LYS A 39 13.90 12.58 1.21
N ASN A 40 13.91 11.53 2.03
CA ASN A 40 15.03 11.26 2.93
C ASN A 40 16.07 10.35 2.25
N SER A 41 17.19 10.94 1.83
CA SER A 41 18.27 10.22 1.14
C SER A 41 18.83 9.05 1.96
N ALA A 42 19.01 9.22 3.27
CA ALA A 42 19.54 8.16 4.12
C ALA A 42 18.61 6.93 4.21
N MET A 43 17.31 7.16 4.32
CA MET A 43 16.29 6.10 4.27
C MET A 43 16.24 5.46 2.87
N CYS A 44 16.24 6.26 1.80
CA CYS A 44 16.28 5.78 0.42
C CYS A 44 17.48 4.85 0.17
N ASP A 45 18.67 5.30 0.58
CA ASP A 45 19.91 4.56 0.37
C ASP A 45 19.93 3.28 1.22
N THR A 46 19.29 3.29 2.40
CA THR A 46 19.15 2.10 3.26
C THR A 46 18.22 1.07 2.59
N PHE A 47 17.09 1.50 2.04
CA PHE A 47 16.20 0.60 1.30
C PHE A 47 16.81 0.07 0.00
N THR A 48 17.55 0.91 -0.71
CA THR A 48 18.30 0.50 -1.90
C THR A 48 19.33 -0.56 -1.55
N MET A 49 20.10 -0.36 -0.47
CA MET A 49 21.04 -1.36 0.04
C MET A 49 20.33 -2.66 0.43
N VAL A 50 19.26 -2.61 1.22
CA VAL A 50 18.52 -3.83 1.62
C VAL A 50 18.03 -4.60 0.40
N ARG A 51 17.48 -3.90 -0.60
CA ARG A 51 17.06 -4.50 -1.87
C ARG A 51 18.20 -5.20 -2.59
N ASP A 52 19.29 -4.47 -2.82
CA ASP A 52 20.37 -4.92 -3.68
C ASP A 52 21.15 -6.07 -3.02
N VAL A 53 21.33 -6.01 -1.68
CA VAL A 53 21.90 -7.11 -0.89
C VAL A 53 20.98 -8.33 -0.90
N SER A 54 19.68 -8.15 -0.62
CA SER A 54 18.73 -9.27 -0.61
C SER A 54 18.65 -9.96 -1.97
N ASN A 55 18.59 -9.20 -3.06
CA ASN A 55 18.58 -9.74 -4.42
C ASN A 55 19.92 -10.42 -4.77
N ALA A 56 21.05 -9.82 -4.38
CA ALA A 56 22.36 -10.45 -4.59
C ALA A 56 22.44 -11.81 -3.89
N ILE A 57 21.86 -11.99 -2.72
CA ILE A 57 21.84 -13.31 -2.05
C ILE A 57 20.83 -14.25 -2.73
N LEU A 58 19.60 -13.78 -2.95
CA LEU A 58 18.47 -14.64 -3.33
C LEU A 58 18.43 -15.04 -4.83
N GLU A 59 18.99 -14.24 -5.73
CA GLU A 59 18.92 -14.49 -7.19
C GLU A 59 19.80 -15.65 -7.66
N SER A 60 20.72 -16.15 -6.83
CA SER A 60 21.62 -17.25 -7.19
C SER A 60 21.49 -18.38 -6.20
N ALA A 61 21.26 -19.60 -6.71
CA ALA A 61 21.22 -20.80 -5.88
C ALA A 61 22.51 -20.98 -5.06
N LYS A 62 23.68 -20.74 -5.65
CA LYS A 62 24.98 -20.80 -4.94
C LYS A 62 25.09 -19.79 -3.79
N ARG A 63 24.77 -18.50 -4.02
CA ARG A 63 24.83 -17.44 -2.99
C ARG A 63 23.78 -17.66 -1.90
N LYS A 64 22.59 -18.11 -2.29
CA LYS A 64 21.54 -18.52 -1.35
C LYS A 64 21.98 -19.71 -0.49
N SER A 65 22.67 -20.69 -1.06
CA SER A 65 23.23 -21.81 -0.30
C SER A 65 24.30 -21.38 0.68
N ILE A 66 25.18 -20.42 0.33
CA ILE A 66 26.13 -19.82 1.29
C ILE A 66 25.36 -19.21 2.47
N TYR A 67 24.36 -18.39 2.19
CA TYR A 67 23.51 -17.80 3.23
C TYR A 67 22.81 -18.86 4.09
N GLU A 68 22.21 -19.89 3.47
CA GLU A 68 21.54 -20.98 4.19
C GLU A 68 22.51 -21.80 5.05
N ASN A 69 23.73 -22.02 4.59
CA ASN A 69 24.77 -22.71 5.38
C ASN A 69 25.17 -21.89 6.61
N ILE A 70 25.35 -20.58 6.46
CA ILE A 70 25.60 -19.66 7.59
C ILE A 70 24.39 -19.61 8.53
N VAL A 71 23.17 -19.76 8.02
CA VAL A 71 21.94 -19.87 8.83
C VAL A 71 21.90 -21.22 9.58
N LEU A 72 22.44 -22.29 9.00
CA LEU A 72 22.49 -23.62 9.60
C LEU A 72 23.55 -23.73 10.70
N GLU A 73 24.67 -23.02 10.61
CA GLU A 73 25.66 -22.96 11.70
C GLU A 73 25.05 -22.38 12.99
N PRO A 74 25.30 -23.00 14.16
CA PRO A 74 24.90 -22.43 15.44
C PRO A 74 25.69 -21.13 15.66
N CYS A 75 25.01 -19.98 15.66
CA CYS A 75 25.62 -18.77 16.21
C CYS A 75 25.75 -18.98 17.72
N TYR A 76 26.97 -19.22 18.21
CA TYR A 76 27.26 -19.46 19.63
C TYR A 76 26.98 -18.26 20.56
N ASN A 77 26.52 -17.12 20.03
CA ASN A 77 26.36 -15.86 20.78
C ASN A 77 24.92 -15.29 20.79
N SER A 78 23.89 -16.13 20.91
CA SER A 78 22.55 -15.60 21.23
C SER A 78 21.80 -16.54 22.18
N SER A 79 22.25 -16.56 23.43
CA SER A 79 21.32 -16.64 24.55
C SER A 79 20.35 -15.45 24.44
N GLU A 80 19.05 -15.76 24.50
CA GLU A 80 17.94 -14.79 24.65
C GLU A 80 17.48 -13.99 23.42
N LEU A 81 17.22 -14.66 22.30
CA LEU A 81 15.95 -14.42 21.59
C LEU A 81 15.64 -15.66 20.75
N GLY A 82 14.53 -16.33 21.04
CA GLY A 82 14.03 -17.48 20.27
C GLY A 82 13.54 -17.11 18.86
N SER A 83 14.30 -16.30 18.10
CA SER A 83 13.95 -15.96 16.73
C SER A 83 14.30 -17.15 15.82
N VAL A 84 13.24 -17.83 15.40
CA VAL A 84 13.26 -18.90 14.40
C VAL A 84 14.14 -18.47 13.22
N LYS A 85 15.06 -19.34 12.80
CA LYS A 85 15.87 -19.22 11.57
C LYS A 85 14.92 -18.96 10.38
N GLN A 86 14.85 -17.71 9.91
CA GLN A 86 13.94 -17.33 8.82
C GLN A 86 14.70 -16.81 7.61
N ASN A 87 14.38 -17.38 6.45
CA ASN A 87 14.94 -16.96 5.17
C ASN A 87 14.67 -15.48 4.88
N LEU A 88 15.68 -14.81 4.31
CA LEU A 88 15.53 -13.48 3.72
C LEU A 88 14.38 -13.45 2.72
N LEU A 89 13.72 -12.29 2.65
CA LEU A 89 12.69 -12.02 1.68
C LEU A 89 13.20 -10.98 0.67
N PRO A 90 12.78 -11.08 -0.60
CA PRO A 90 13.06 -10.04 -1.57
C PRO A 90 12.33 -8.76 -1.16
N PHE A 91 13.06 -7.65 -1.19
CA PHE A 91 12.51 -6.34 -0.90
C PHE A 91 12.00 -5.68 -2.18
N CYS A 92 10.67 -5.57 -2.35
CA CYS A 92 10.07 -5.04 -3.58
C CYS A 92 9.96 -3.50 -3.57
N PRO A 93 10.58 -2.78 -4.53
CA PRO A 93 10.56 -1.31 -4.61
C PRO A 93 9.19 -0.67 -4.87
N THR A 94 8.23 -1.43 -5.38
CA THR A 94 6.97 -0.89 -5.92
C THR A 94 5.73 -1.17 -5.07
N ARG A 95 5.86 -1.89 -3.94
CA ARG A 95 4.78 -2.13 -2.96
C ARG A 95 5.30 -1.82 -1.55
N TRP A 96 5.07 -0.60 -1.09
CA TRP A 96 5.62 -0.07 0.15
C TRP A 96 4.86 -0.53 1.39
N SER A 97 3.58 -0.83 1.24
CA SER A 97 2.70 -1.33 2.29
C SER A 97 2.99 -2.76 2.80
N VAL A 98 3.97 -3.50 2.24
CA VAL A 98 4.28 -4.90 2.61
C VAL A 98 5.79 -5.09 2.79
N ARG A 99 6.42 -4.22 3.58
CA ARG A 99 7.89 -4.18 3.74
C ARG A 99 8.38 -4.49 5.12
N VAL A 100 7.53 -4.34 6.14
CA VAL A 100 7.93 -4.53 7.53
C VAL A 100 8.50 -5.93 7.68
N LYS A 101 7.82 -6.95 7.13
CA LYS A 101 8.31 -8.33 7.16
C LYS A 101 9.68 -8.52 6.50
N SER A 102 9.95 -7.86 5.38
CA SER A 102 11.24 -7.97 4.68
C SER A 102 12.35 -7.24 5.44
N LEU A 103 12.06 -6.06 5.98
CA LEU A 103 13.01 -5.27 6.76
C LEU A 103 13.32 -5.93 8.10
N SER A 104 12.29 -6.41 8.81
CA SER A 104 12.43 -7.18 10.05
C SER A 104 13.28 -8.42 9.82
N ARG A 105 12.99 -9.24 8.79
CA ARG A 105 13.82 -10.41 8.49
C ARG A 105 15.26 -10.08 8.11
N PHE A 106 15.48 -8.93 7.48
CA PHE A 106 16.84 -8.47 7.19
C PHE A 106 17.55 -8.08 8.48
N LEU A 107 16.88 -7.37 9.39
CA LEU A 107 17.40 -6.98 10.69
C LEU A 107 17.65 -8.18 11.61
N ASP A 108 16.71 -9.13 11.69
CA ASP A 108 16.83 -10.37 12.47
C ASP A 108 18.03 -11.23 12.03
N ASN A 109 18.44 -11.09 10.76
CA ASN A 109 19.56 -11.80 10.17
C ASN A 109 20.75 -10.89 9.86
N TYR A 110 20.87 -9.73 10.49
CA TYR A 110 21.84 -8.70 10.11
C TYR A 110 23.29 -9.21 10.12
N SER A 111 23.71 -9.86 11.21
CA SER A 111 25.04 -10.47 11.33
C SER A 111 25.29 -11.57 10.29
N ARG A 112 24.27 -12.37 9.99
CA ARG A 112 24.35 -13.42 8.96
C ARG A 112 24.50 -12.82 7.56
N VAL A 113 23.80 -11.72 7.29
CA VAL A 113 23.95 -10.96 6.04
C VAL A 113 25.36 -10.41 5.91
N GLN A 114 25.94 -9.82 6.96
CA GLN A 114 27.33 -9.35 6.97
C GLN A 114 28.30 -10.49 6.62
N LYS A 115 28.23 -11.62 7.35
CA LYS A 115 29.08 -12.80 7.11
C LYS A 115 28.93 -13.36 5.70
N THR A 116 27.69 -13.46 5.20
CA THR A 116 27.41 -13.94 3.84
C THR A 116 28.06 -13.05 2.79
N LEU A 117 27.99 -11.73 2.97
CA LEU A 117 28.63 -10.80 2.04
C LEU A 117 30.16 -10.90 2.09
N ASP A 118 30.74 -11.05 3.28
CA ASP A 118 32.19 -11.22 3.44
C ASP A 118 32.68 -12.51 2.76
N GLU A 119 31.97 -13.62 2.91
CA GLU A 119 32.28 -14.89 2.24
C GLU A 119 32.11 -14.78 0.72
N MET A 120 31.00 -14.17 0.27
CA MET A 120 30.75 -13.92 -1.16
C MET A 120 31.83 -13.05 -1.82
N LEU A 121 32.42 -12.10 -1.09
CA LEU A 121 33.45 -11.19 -1.60
C LEU A 121 34.86 -11.79 -1.54
N SER A 122 35.10 -12.69 -0.58
CA SER A 122 36.36 -13.40 -0.37
C SER A 122 36.50 -14.60 -1.33
N GLY A 123 35.40 -15.25 -1.69
CA GLY A 123 35.37 -16.36 -2.64
C GLY A 123 35.70 -15.94 -4.08
N SER A 124 36.57 -16.70 -4.75
CA SER A 124 37.00 -16.43 -6.14
C SER A 124 35.91 -16.69 -7.20
N VAL A 125 34.79 -17.34 -6.85
CA VAL A 125 33.85 -17.94 -7.82
C VAL A 125 32.40 -17.43 -7.70
N CYS A 126 32.13 -16.39 -6.90
CA CYS A 126 30.74 -16.04 -6.53
C CYS A 126 30.18 -14.76 -7.16
N ILE A 127 31.03 -13.81 -7.59
CA ILE A 127 30.60 -12.54 -8.19
C ILE A 127 31.58 -12.14 -9.30
N ALA A 128 31.23 -12.44 -10.55
CA ALA A 128 31.91 -11.90 -11.73
C ALA A 128 31.03 -10.75 -12.29
N ASP A 129 31.25 -9.51 -11.82
CA ASP A 129 30.59 -8.31 -12.37
C ASP A 129 30.99 -7.01 -11.64
N ASP A 130 30.61 -5.86 -12.21
CA ASP A 130 30.59 -4.52 -11.58
C ASP A 130 29.92 -4.50 -10.19
N ARG A 131 29.01 -5.44 -9.94
CA ARG A 131 28.30 -5.63 -8.66
C ARG A 131 29.24 -5.89 -7.48
N LYS A 132 30.44 -6.44 -7.70
CA LYS A 132 31.41 -6.70 -6.63
C LYS A 132 31.84 -5.41 -5.93
N PHE A 133 32.03 -4.32 -6.68
CA PHE A 133 32.38 -3.02 -6.11
C PHE A 133 31.23 -2.44 -5.27
N THR A 134 30.02 -2.48 -5.80
CA THR A 134 28.81 -2.02 -5.09
C THR A 134 28.59 -2.79 -3.78
N LEU A 135 28.75 -4.13 -3.80
CA LEU A 135 28.61 -4.96 -2.60
C LEU A 135 29.68 -4.67 -1.55
N ARG A 136 30.93 -4.40 -1.95
CA ARG A 136 31.97 -3.91 -1.01
C ARG A 136 31.57 -2.58 -0.37
N GLY A 137 30.94 -1.69 -1.13
CA GLY A 137 30.36 -0.45 -0.61
C GLY A 137 29.27 -0.72 0.44
N TYR A 138 28.39 -1.70 0.19
CA TYR A 138 27.35 -2.08 1.13
C TYR A 138 27.88 -2.75 2.40
N VAL A 139 28.94 -3.57 2.34
CA VAL A 139 29.60 -4.10 3.54
C VAL A 139 30.07 -2.97 4.45
N LYS A 140 30.75 -1.95 3.90
CA LYS A 140 31.13 -0.76 4.66
C LYS A 140 29.93 -0.02 5.22
N LYS A 141 28.83 0.02 4.49
CA LYS A 141 27.60 0.69 4.94
C LYS A 141 26.90 -0.08 6.06
N LEU A 142 26.91 -1.41 6.03
CA LEU A 142 26.34 -2.26 7.08
C LEU A 142 27.11 -2.15 8.41
N LYS A 143 28.38 -1.75 8.39
CA LYS A 143 29.14 -1.45 9.62
C LYS A 143 28.78 -0.11 10.26
N LYS A 144 27.99 0.75 9.60
CA LYS A 144 27.63 2.06 10.14
C LYS A 144 26.37 2.00 11.00
N LEU A 145 26.44 2.58 12.20
CA LEU A 145 25.29 2.76 13.10
C LEU A 145 24.10 3.43 12.41
N LYS A 146 24.36 4.42 11.54
CA LYS A 146 23.34 5.11 10.73
C LYS A 146 22.43 4.12 9.99
N THR A 147 22.98 3.05 9.43
CA THR A 147 22.22 2.07 8.65
C THR A 147 21.21 1.32 9.50
N ILE A 148 21.62 0.86 10.68
CA ILE A 148 20.72 0.17 11.62
C ILE A 148 19.66 1.14 12.14
N PHE A 149 20.05 2.38 12.46
CA PHE A 149 19.11 3.40 12.89
C PHE A 149 17.96 3.62 11.88
N PHE A 150 18.26 3.79 10.59
CA PHE A 150 17.22 3.94 9.56
C PHE A 150 16.43 2.65 9.32
N LEU A 151 17.04 1.47 9.47
CA LEU A 151 16.35 0.19 9.34
C LEU A 151 15.34 0.00 10.49
N THR A 152 15.74 0.30 11.73
CA THR A 152 14.88 0.25 12.91
C THR A 152 13.73 1.26 12.79
N ILE A 153 14.01 2.52 12.45
CA ILE A 153 12.95 3.52 12.27
C ILE A 153 12.00 3.15 11.15
N ALA A 154 12.51 2.61 10.03
CA ALA A 154 11.64 2.14 8.95
C ALA A 154 10.66 1.07 9.44
N ILE A 155 11.11 0.08 10.21
CA ILE A 155 10.24 -0.97 10.77
C ILE A 155 9.20 -0.36 11.71
N HIS A 156 9.61 0.55 12.60
CA HIS A 156 8.75 1.18 13.58
C HIS A 156 7.68 2.09 12.95
N ILE A 157 8.06 2.90 11.95
CA ILE A 157 7.13 3.79 11.24
C ILE A 157 6.23 2.99 10.29
N PHE A 158 6.78 2.02 9.56
CA PHE A 158 6.02 1.30 8.53
C PHE A 158 5.11 0.24 9.15
N GLY A 159 5.38 -0.22 10.37
CA GLY A 159 4.54 -1.15 11.14
C GLY A 159 3.07 -0.70 11.21
N PRO A 160 2.78 0.44 11.86
CA PRO A 160 1.42 1.00 11.92
C PRO A 160 0.81 1.27 10.53
N VAL A 161 1.63 1.73 9.58
CA VAL A 161 1.16 2.03 8.21
C VAL A 161 0.73 0.76 7.48
N GLU A 162 1.47 -0.35 7.62
CA GLU A 162 1.12 -1.65 7.04
C GLU A 162 -0.19 -2.21 7.65
N GLN A 163 -0.44 -1.97 8.94
CA GLN A 163 -1.71 -2.35 9.56
C GLN A 163 -2.89 -1.56 8.96
N LEU A 164 -2.75 -0.24 8.81
CA LEU A 164 -3.75 0.57 8.14
C LEU A 164 -3.99 0.09 6.70
N ALA A 165 -2.93 -0.20 5.94
CA ALA A 165 -3.03 -0.70 4.58
C ALA A 165 -3.85 -2.01 4.49
N LYS A 166 -3.67 -2.94 5.43
CA LYS A 166 -4.44 -4.19 5.50
C LYS A 166 -5.93 -3.93 5.76
N VAL A 167 -6.23 -3.00 6.66
CA VAL A 167 -7.61 -2.62 6.98
C VAL A 167 -8.29 -1.93 5.80
N LEU A 168 -7.60 -1.01 5.12
CA LEU A 168 -8.10 -0.29 3.93
C LEU A 168 -8.39 -1.21 2.73
N GLN A 169 -7.84 -2.43 2.72
CA GLN A 169 -8.11 -3.42 1.66
C GLN A 169 -9.38 -4.24 1.91
N ASN A 170 -10.01 -4.12 3.08
CA ASN A 170 -11.23 -4.84 3.41
C ASN A 170 -12.42 -4.28 2.59
N PRO A 171 -13.16 -5.13 1.83
CA PRO A 171 -14.28 -4.67 1.01
C PRO A 171 -15.45 -4.08 1.82
N LYS A 172 -15.50 -4.30 3.14
CA LYS A 172 -16.52 -3.72 4.03
C LYS A 172 -16.14 -2.32 4.54
N PHE A 173 -14.94 -1.83 4.25
CA PHE A 173 -14.42 -0.59 4.80
C PHE A 173 -14.96 0.63 4.05
N CYS A 174 -15.61 1.55 4.78
CA CYS A 174 -16.24 2.74 4.21
C CYS A 174 -15.25 3.92 4.07
N ALA A 175 -15.65 4.98 3.38
CA ALA A 175 -14.85 6.19 3.21
C ALA A 175 -14.66 6.94 4.53
N SER A 176 -15.73 7.04 5.34
CA SER A 176 -15.71 7.64 6.67
C SER A 176 -14.75 6.90 7.61
N ASP A 177 -14.77 5.57 7.61
CA ASP A 177 -13.84 4.73 8.37
C ASP A 177 -12.38 4.92 7.90
N SER A 178 -12.17 5.12 6.59
CA SER A 178 -10.85 5.41 6.00
C SER A 178 -10.24 6.69 6.56
N ILE A 179 -11.03 7.76 6.70
CA ILE A 179 -10.56 9.01 7.30
C ILE A 179 -10.24 8.81 8.79
N LYS A 180 -11.15 8.20 9.55
CA LYS A 180 -10.95 7.93 10.98
C LYS A 180 -9.68 7.11 11.22
N ALA A 181 -9.46 6.06 10.43
CA ALA A 181 -8.29 5.20 10.55
C ALA A 181 -6.98 5.92 10.18
N ALA A 182 -7.01 6.80 9.17
CA ALA A 182 -5.88 7.66 8.83
C ALA A 182 -5.56 8.68 9.94
N ASP A 183 -6.58 9.27 10.57
CA ASP A 183 -6.39 10.18 11.71
C ASP A 183 -5.84 9.46 12.94
N THR A 184 -6.26 8.22 13.20
CA THR A 184 -5.66 7.38 14.24
C THR A 184 -4.18 7.13 13.96
N LEU A 185 -3.82 6.80 12.71
CA LEU A 185 -2.42 6.63 12.32
C LEU A 185 -1.62 7.93 12.51
N LYS A 186 -2.17 9.09 12.13
CA LYS A 186 -1.53 10.40 12.36
C LYS A 186 -1.25 10.64 13.84
N LYS A 187 -2.22 10.37 14.72
CA LYS A 187 -2.04 10.50 16.18
C LYS A 187 -0.91 9.60 16.69
N THR A 188 -0.83 8.36 16.20
CA THR A 188 0.28 7.44 16.53
C THR A 188 1.63 7.95 16.02
N LEU A 189 1.71 8.47 14.79
CA LEU A 189 2.95 9.01 14.26
C LEU A 189 3.41 10.27 15.00
N LEU A 190 2.47 11.11 15.43
CA LEU A 190 2.76 12.29 16.25
C LEU A 190 3.39 11.90 17.60
N SER A 191 2.98 10.79 18.22
CA SER A 191 3.60 10.35 19.48
C SER A 191 5.04 9.85 19.29
N PHE A 192 5.40 9.36 18.09
CA PHE A 192 6.78 9.01 17.74
C PHE A 192 7.67 10.23 17.56
N ARG A 193 7.08 11.41 17.31
CA ARG A 193 7.78 12.69 17.17
C ARG A 193 8.13 13.30 18.53
N SER A 194 8.74 12.52 19.41
CA SER A 194 9.14 12.94 20.76
C SER A 194 10.61 12.63 21.02
N ASN A 195 11.21 13.40 21.95
CA ASN A 195 12.58 13.16 22.38
C ASN A 195 12.71 11.79 23.05
N GLU A 196 11.75 11.42 23.88
CA GLU A 196 11.71 10.12 24.56
C GLU A 196 11.70 8.95 23.56
N TYR A 197 10.90 9.04 22.50
CA TYR A 197 10.87 8.00 21.48
C TYR A 197 12.19 7.94 20.70
N PHE A 198 12.80 9.08 20.40
CA PHE A 198 14.14 9.13 19.78
C PHE A 198 15.17 8.41 20.64
N GLU A 199 15.25 8.72 21.93
CA GLU A 199 16.21 8.08 22.86
C GLU A 199 15.95 6.57 22.97
N LYS A 200 14.68 6.14 22.99
CA LYS A 200 14.32 4.71 22.98
C LYS A 200 14.87 3.98 21.74
N ILE A 201 14.72 4.58 20.56
CA ILE A 201 15.25 4.01 19.32
C ILE A 201 16.78 4.00 19.36
N LEU A 202 17.40 5.10 19.77
CA LEU A 202 18.86 5.22 19.84
C LEU A 202 19.46 4.18 20.80
N ASN A 203 18.87 3.99 21.97
CA ASN A 203 19.29 2.95 22.94
C ASN A 203 19.16 1.54 22.35
N THR A 204 18.05 1.26 21.66
CA THR A 204 17.86 -0.04 20.97
C THR A 204 18.94 -0.27 19.91
N VAL A 205 19.35 0.77 19.18
CA VAL A 205 20.40 0.69 18.16
C VAL A 205 21.77 0.54 18.80
N ASN A 206 22.05 1.23 19.91
CA ASN A 206 23.32 1.15 20.64
C ASN A 206 23.53 -0.24 21.27
N LEU A 207 22.51 -0.85 21.86
CA LEU A 207 22.59 -2.22 22.37
C LEU A 207 22.94 -3.23 21.25
N ASN A 208 22.40 -2.98 20.06
CA ASN A 208 22.70 -3.78 18.88
C ASN A 208 24.06 -3.48 18.25
N ALA A 209 24.72 -2.36 18.61
CA ALA A 209 25.98 -1.95 18.00
C ALA A 209 27.12 -2.92 18.31
N GLU A 210 27.16 -3.44 19.54
CA GLU A 210 28.14 -4.45 19.95
C GLU A 210 27.90 -5.78 19.22
N ILE A 211 26.64 -6.22 19.14
CA ILE A 211 26.24 -7.49 18.50
C ILE A 211 26.62 -7.52 17.01
N TYR A 212 26.52 -6.38 16.34
CA TYR A 212 26.76 -6.26 14.89
C TYR A 212 28.14 -5.67 14.54
N GLU A 213 29.02 -5.51 15.53
CA GLU A 213 30.38 -4.97 15.37
C GLU A 213 30.40 -3.64 14.61
N LEU A 214 29.53 -2.70 15.01
CA LEU A 214 29.37 -1.42 14.32
C LEU A 214 30.48 -0.43 14.64
N GLU A 215 30.83 0.37 13.64
CA GLU A 215 31.68 1.55 13.79
C GLU A 215 30.94 2.63 14.61
N PRO A 216 31.64 3.29 15.56
CA PRO A 216 31.08 4.43 16.28
C PRO A 216 30.60 5.55 15.34
N LEU A 217 29.68 6.39 15.82
CA LEU A 217 29.26 7.58 15.10
C LEU A 217 30.46 8.55 14.95
N ASP A 218 31.00 8.63 13.75
CA ASP A 218 32.10 9.56 13.42
C ASP A 218 31.64 11.03 13.42
N ASP A 219 32.27 11.86 14.26
CA ASP A 219 32.14 13.33 14.26
C ASP A 219 32.91 14.02 13.12
N THR A 220 33.72 13.25 12.39
CA THR A 220 34.79 13.71 11.51
C THR A 220 34.35 13.89 10.05
N LYS A 221 33.17 14.47 9.80
CA LYS A 221 32.85 14.95 8.45
C LYS A 221 33.96 15.91 7.97
N ARG A 222 34.55 15.62 6.80
CA ARG A 222 35.57 16.48 6.14
C ARG A 222 35.09 17.92 6.13
N ILE A 223 35.83 18.79 6.83
CA ILE A 223 35.54 20.23 6.88
C ILE A 223 35.77 20.79 5.46
N LYS A 224 34.68 21.10 4.75
CA LYS A 224 34.78 21.90 3.53
C LYS A 224 35.14 23.31 3.98
N LYS A 225 36.38 23.74 3.73
CA LYS A 225 36.76 25.14 3.97
C LYS A 225 35.86 26.03 3.12
N THR A 226 35.21 27.01 3.74
CA THR A 226 34.45 28.03 3.04
C THR A 226 35.37 28.71 2.02
N PRO A 227 34.98 28.82 0.73
CA PRO A 227 35.75 29.55 -0.26
C PRO A 227 36.09 30.94 0.28
N LYS A 228 37.33 31.42 0.11
CA LYS A 228 37.82 32.69 0.71
C LYS A 228 36.86 33.86 0.50
N ARG A 229 36.17 33.91 -0.65
CA ARG A 229 35.20 34.95 -1.03
C ARG A 229 33.93 35.02 -0.17
N LEU A 230 33.60 33.96 0.59
CA LEU A 230 32.39 33.84 1.40
C LEU A 230 32.65 33.83 2.91
N GLN A 231 33.89 34.11 3.34
CA GLN A 231 34.25 34.07 4.78
C GLN A 231 33.66 35.24 5.58
N TYR A 232 33.23 36.31 4.91
CA TYR A 232 32.72 37.54 5.53
C TYR A 232 31.19 37.58 5.68
N THR A 233 30.45 36.53 5.31
CA THR A 233 29.01 36.45 5.58
C THR A 233 28.78 35.94 7.00
N SER A 234 28.01 36.69 7.80
CA SER A 234 27.97 36.65 9.28
C SER A 234 27.45 35.38 9.97
N ASN A 235 27.13 34.32 9.23
CA ASN A 235 26.60 33.08 9.83
C ASN A 235 27.47 31.87 9.46
N PRO A 236 28.37 31.40 10.34
CA PRO A 236 28.96 30.08 10.16
C PRO A 236 27.84 29.03 10.16
N PRO A 237 27.85 28.05 9.24
CA PRO A 237 26.84 27.00 9.25
C PRO A 237 26.89 26.23 10.58
N THR A 238 25.79 26.24 11.33
CA THR A 238 25.65 25.47 12.57
C THR A 238 25.85 23.98 12.27
N LYS A 239 26.95 23.39 12.75
CA LYS A 239 27.21 21.96 12.59
C LYS A 239 26.43 21.21 13.66
N LEU A 240 25.46 20.40 13.25
CA LEU A 240 24.74 19.49 14.14
C LEU A 240 25.67 18.33 14.53
N SER A 241 25.57 17.85 15.76
CA SER A 241 26.19 16.57 16.14
C SER A 241 25.56 15.42 15.35
N PRO A 242 26.25 14.29 15.12
CA PRO A 242 25.70 13.14 14.41
C PRO A 242 24.38 12.65 15.01
N ILE A 243 24.25 12.66 16.33
CA ILE A 243 23.00 12.31 17.04
C ILE A 243 21.90 13.32 16.71
N CYS A 244 22.20 14.62 16.73
CA CYS A 244 21.25 15.65 16.32
C CYS A 244 20.86 15.54 14.84
N GLU A 245 21.77 15.11 13.96
CA GLU A 245 21.45 14.82 12.55
C GLU A 245 20.50 13.63 12.43
N LEU A 246 20.74 12.53 13.15
CA LEU A 246 19.84 11.37 13.18
C LEU A 246 18.45 11.75 13.69
N LYS A 247 18.39 12.57 14.75
CA LYS A 247 17.14 13.09 15.31
C LYS A 247 16.38 13.96 14.33
N LYS A 248 17.09 14.90 13.68
CA LYS A 248 16.53 15.74 12.62
C LYS A 248 15.97 14.85 11.50
N ASP A 249 16.75 13.91 10.99
CA ASP A 249 16.33 13.02 9.90
C ASP A 249 15.09 12.20 10.30
N MET A 250 15.02 11.69 11.53
CA MET A 250 13.86 10.96 12.05
C MET A 250 12.59 11.84 12.11
N PHE A 251 12.69 13.03 12.71
CA PHE A 251 11.56 13.94 12.80
C PHE A 251 11.11 14.43 11.42
N GLU A 252 12.05 14.68 10.51
CA GLU A 252 11.76 15.04 9.13
C GLU A 252 10.97 13.93 8.41
N ILE A 253 11.34 12.66 8.59
CA ILE A 253 10.59 11.51 8.04
C ILE A 253 9.16 11.46 8.59
N ILE A 254 9.00 11.63 9.91
CA ILE A 254 7.69 11.59 10.57
C ILE A 254 6.80 12.74 10.11
N ASP A 255 7.34 13.96 10.10
CA ASP A 255 6.64 15.19 9.69
C ASP A 255 6.21 15.10 8.21
N TYR A 256 7.08 14.61 7.33
CA TYR A 256 6.71 14.38 5.94
C TYR A 256 5.62 13.32 5.80
N LEU A 257 5.69 12.22 6.56
CA LEU A 257 4.69 11.16 6.47
C LEU A 257 3.31 11.66 6.94
N ILE A 258 3.26 12.39 8.05
CA ILE A 258 2.02 13.00 8.54
C ILE A 258 1.44 13.94 7.49
N ASN A 259 2.27 14.82 6.92
CA ASN A 259 1.84 15.77 5.89
C ASN A 259 1.35 15.06 4.61
N GLU A 260 2.01 13.98 4.19
CA GLU A 260 1.59 13.21 3.01
C GLU A 260 0.29 12.43 3.27
N ILE A 261 0.10 11.88 4.47
CA ILE A 261 -1.18 11.25 4.86
C ILE A 261 -2.28 12.32 4.86
N ASP A 262 -2.05 13.46 5.51
CA ASP A 262 -3.04 14.53 5.57
C ASP A 262 -3.43 15.03 4.18
N ARG A 263 -2.44 15.37 3.35
CA ARG A 263 -2.66 15.81 1.96
C ARG A 263 -3.48 14.83 1.13
N ARG A 264 -3.29 13.52 1.30
CA ARG A 264 -3.91 12.49 0.46
C ARG A 264 -5.28 12.04 0.95
N PHE A 265 -5.50 12.01 2.26
CA PHE A 265 -6.81 11.70 2.84
C PHE A 265 -7.73 12.94 2.87
N ASN A 266 -7.17 14.15 2.85
CA ASN A 266 -7.90 15.42 2.76
C ASN A 266 -8.30 15.79 1.30
N GLN A 267 -8.55 14.79 0.44
CA GLN A 267 -8.97 15.00 -0.95
C GLN A 267 -10.47 15.31 -1.04
N GLN A 268 -10.85 16.20 -1.96
CA GLN A 268 -12.25 16.61 -2.14
C GLN A 268 -13.18 15.44 -2.49
N GLY A 269 -12.72 14.51 -3.33
CA GLY A 269 -13.52 13.36 -3.73
C GLY A 269 -13.89 12.45 -2.55
N LEU A 270 -12.96 12.25 -1.60
CA LEU A 270 -13.23 11.44 -0.41
C LEU A 270 -14.21 12.15 0.53
N LYS A 271 -14.07 13.48 0.70
CA LYS A 271 -15.03 14.29 1.46
C LYS A 271 -16.45 14.21 0.88
N ASN A 272 -16.57 14.31 -0.45
CA ASN A 272 -17.86 14.19 -1.13
C ASN A 272 -18.46 12.79 -0.92
N LEU A 273 -17.67 11.73 -1.00
CA LEU A 273 -18.14 10.38 -0.72
C LEU A 273 -18.61 10.23 0.74
N VAL A 274 -17.88 10.78 1.70
CA VAL A 274 -18.27 10.78 3.12
C VAL A 274 -19.60 11.52 3.33
N LYS A 275 -19.82 12.65 2.65
CA LYS A 275 -21.13 13.33 2.67
C LYS A 275 -22.27 12.45 2.18
N LEU A 276 -22.05 11.66 1.12
CA LEU A 276 -23.05 10.71 0.61
C LEU A 276 -23.30 9.57 1.61
N GLU A 277 -22.25 9.06 2.24
CA GLU A 277 -22.35 8.05 3.31
C GLU A 277 -23.18 8.55 4.50
N HIS A 278 -22.98 9.81 4.90
CA HIS A 278 -23.70 10.42 6.01
C HIS A 278 -25.20 10.53 5.77
N ILE A 279 -25.67 10.75 4.53
CA ILE A 279 -27.12 10.77 4.23
C ILE A 279 -27.82 9.49 4.73
N LEU A 280 -27.16 8.34 4.64
CA LEU A 280 -27.72 7.06 5.06
C LEU A 280 -27.61 6.83 6.57
N VAL A 281 -26.51 7.26 7.18
CA VAL A 281 -26.13 6.89 8.55
C VAL A 281 -26.50 7.96 9.59
N ASP A 282 -26.30 9.24 9.26
CA ASP A 282 -26.50 10.36 10.17
C ASP A 282 -27.91 10.93 10.03
N GLN A 283 -28.69 10.81 11.10
CA GLN A 283 -30.06 11.34 11.16
C GLN A 283 -30.11 12.86 11.01
N ASN A 284 -29.06 13.56 11.43
CA ASN A 284 -29.01 15.02 11.35
C ASN A 284 -29.01 15.50 9.90
N THR A 285 -28.39 14.75 8.98
CA THR A 285 -28.23 15.13 7.56
C THR A 285 -29.49 14.95 6.70
N ARG A 286 -30.62 14.60 7.31
CA ARG A 286 -31.86 14.27 6.61
C ARG A 286 -32.72 15.47 6.26
N THR A 287 -32.29 16.70 6.56
CA THR A 287 -33.08 17.88 6.16
C THR A 287 -32.99 18.11 4.64
N HIS A 288 -34.03 18.68 4.05
CA HIS A 288 -34.08 18.97 2.61
C HIS A 288 -32.88 19.80 2.10
N GLN A 289 -32.46 20.79 2.89
CA GLN A 289 -31.35 21.67 2.54
C GLN A 289 -30.00 20.92 2.58
N GLU A 290 -29.79 20.06 3.57
CA GLU A 290 -28.57 19.27 3.69
C GLU A 290 -28.48 18.15 2.65
N LEU A 291 -29.61 17.51 2.31
CA LEU A 291 -29.66 16.53 1.22
C LEU A 291 -29.20 17.15 -0.10
N THR A 292 -29.70 18.35 -0.40
CA THR A 292 -29.30 19.10 -1.61
C THR A 292 -27.81 19.45 -1.57
N ASN A 293 -27.30 19.90 -0.41
CA ASN A 293 -25.89 20.24 -0.23
C ASN A 293 -24.95 19.02 -0.33
N CYS A 294 -25.35 17.86 0.19
CA CYS A 294 -24.57 16.63 0.15
C CYS A 294 -24.53 16.01 -1.26
N LEU A 295 -25.66 16.03 -1.98
CA LEU A 295 -25.74 15.55 -3.37
C LEU A 295 -25.06 16.50 -4.35
N ASN A 296 -25.04 17.81 -4.06
CA ASN A 296 -24.39 18.84 -4.87
C ASN A 296 -24.83 18.73 -6.34
N ASN A 297 -23.89 18.57 -7.29
CA ASN A 297 -24.17 18.46 -8.73
C ASN A 297 -24.99 17.21 -9.14
N MET A 298 -25.22 16.27 -8.23
CA MET A 298 -26.01 15.06 -8.48
C MET A 298 -27.47 15.20 -8.00
N SER A 299 -27.85 16.32 -7.39
CA SER A 299 -29.21 16.53 -6.85
C SER A 299 -30.31 16.38 -7.89
N GLU A 300 -30.07 16.83 -9.12
CA GLU A 300 -31.00 16.73 -10.26
C GLU A 300 -31.36 15.28 -10.63
N ASP A 301 -30.49 14.31 -10.29
CA ASP A 301 -30.70 12.89 -10.63
C ASP A 301 -31.53 12.15 -9.56
N PHE A 302 -31.92 12.85 -8.48
CA PHE A 302 -32.70 12.33 -7.35
C PHE A 302 -34.01 13.09 -7.16
N ASP A 303 -35.06 12.35 -6.81
CA ASP A 303 -36.26 12.96 -6.25
C ASP A 303 -36.03 13.20 -4.75
N ILE A 304 -35.73 14.44 -4.38
CA ILE A 304 -35.35 14.81 -3.01
C ILE A 304 -36.52 14.59 -2.02
N ASN A 305 -37.76 14.86 -2.44
CA ASN A 305 -38.94 14.64 -1.60
C ASN A 305 -39.13 13.16 -1.30
N LYS A 306 -39.02 12.33 -2.35
CA LYS A 306 -39.11 10.88 -2.21
C LYS A 306 -37.96 10.30 -1.40
N LEU A 307 -36.73 10.78 -1.62
CA LEU A 307 -35.55 10.37 -0.85
C LEU A 307 -35.72 10.72 0.63
N HIS A 308 -36.17 11.93 0.95
CA HIS A 308 -36.44 12.37 2.32
C HIS A 308 -37.46 11.47 3.01
N ALA A 309 -38.61 11.19 2.36
CA ALA A 309 -39.62 10.28 2.88
C ALA A 309 -39.07 8.87 3.13
N GLN A 310 -38.28 8.33 2.18
CA GLN A 310 -37.65 7.02 2.32
C GLN A 310 -36.65 6.98 3.49
N LEU A 311 -35.88 8.04 3.71
CA LEU A 311 -34.92 8.14 4.82
C LEU A 311 -35.61 8.20 6.19
N ILE A 312 -36.82 8.77 6.27
CA ILE A 312 -37.65 8.72 7.49
C ILE A 312 -38.09 7.29 7.79
N MET A 313 -38.42 6.49 6.77
CA MET A 313 -38.86 5.10 6.94
C MET A 313 -37.72 4.13 7.25
N LEU A 314 -36.48 4.47 6.85
CA LEU A 314 -35.31 3.58 6.96
C LEU A 314 -35.04 3.03 8.39
N PRO A 315 -35.10 3.84 9.48
CA PRO A 315 -34.89 3.34 10.84
C PRO A 315 -35.91 2.31 11.31
N SER A 316 -37.11 2.27 10.72
CA SER A 316 -38.14 1.27 11.04
C SER A 316 -37.77 -0.13 10.56
N ILE A 317 -36.75 -0.24 9.70
CA ILE A 317 -36.35 -1.49 9.06
C ILE A 317 -34.97 -1.96 9.54
N VAL A 318 -34.07 -1.03 9.81
CA VAL A 318 -32.69 -1.32 10.23
C VAL A 318 -32.30 -0.43 11.39
N SER A 319 -31.71 -0.99 12.44
CA SER A 319 -30.97 -0.21 13.43
C SER A 319 -29.69 0.31 12.77
N ILE A 320 -29.69 1.60 12.44
CA ILE A 320 -28.65 2.20 11.58
C ILE A 320 -27.33 2.29 12.34
N THR A 321 -26.44 1.34 12.10
CA THR A 321 -25.06 1.32 12.64
C THR A 321 -24.02 1.35 11.53
N SER A 322 -24.27 0.70 10.39
CA SER A 322 -23.34 0.65 9.25
C SER A 322 -24.05 0.61 7.90
N ILE A 323 -23.41 1.18 6.87
CA ILE A 323 -23.84 1.06 5.47
C ILE A 323 -23.91 -0.41 5.03
N SER A 324 -23.01 -1.25 5.53
CA SER A 324 -23.02 -2.68 5.18
C SER A 324 -24.28 -3.36 5.69
N ASP A 325 -24.81 -2.95 6.84
CA ASP A 325 -26.01 -3.55 7.43
C ASP A 325 -27.26 -3.13 6.66
N ILE A 326 -27.33 -1.84 6.28
CA ILE A 326 -28.37 -1.31 5.38
C ILE A 326 -28.39 -2.09 4.04
N ILE A 327 -27.22 -2.29 3.44
CA ILE A 327 -27.11 -3.04 2.17
C ILE A 327 -27.58 -4.49 2.33
N ASN A 328 -27.20 -5.15 3.43
CA ASN A 328 -27.56 -6.55 3.66
C ASN A 328 -29.05 -6.74 3.91
N HIS A 329 -29.68 -5.88 4.73
CA HIS A 329 -31.13 -5.92 4.96
C HIS A 329 -31.92 -5.65 3.68
N LEU A 330 -31.56 -4.59 2.93
CA LEU A 330 -32.23 -4.27 1.67
C LEU A 330 -32.05 -5.36 0.61
N ARG A 331 -30.89 -6.03 0.59
CA ARG A 331 -30.63 -7.12 -0.36
C ARG A 331 -31.36 -8.40 -0.03
N ASN A 332 -31.46 -8.77 1.25
CA ASN A 332 -31.94 -10.09 1.66
C ASN A 332 -33.43 -10.04 2.03
N GLU A 333 -33.80 -9.20 2.99
CA GLU A 333 -35.14 -9.20 3.60
C GLU A 333 -36.15 -8.41 2.79
N TYR A 334 -35.71 -7.33 2.12
CA TYR A 334 -36.57 -6.46 1.32
C TYR A 334 -36.33 -6.60 -0.18
N SER A 335 -35.78 -7.74 -0.62
CA SER A 335 -35.40 -7.97 -2.03
C SER A 335 -36.50 -7.65 -3.05
N ASN A 336 -37.76 -7.99 -2.73
CA ASN A 336 -38.93 -7.79 -3.59
C ASN A 336 -39.53 -6.37 -3.52
N VAL A 337 -39.22 -5.61 -2.47
CA VAL A 337 -39.87 -4.31 -2.17
C VAL A 337 -38.89 -3.14 -2.21
N LYS A 338 -37.57 -3.40 -2.19
CA LYS A 338 -36.53 -2.35 -2.22
C LYS A 338 -36.64 -1.43 -3.43
N ASP A 339 -36.97 -1.98 -4.61
CA ASP A 339 -36.98 -1.22 -5.85
C ASP A 339 -38.27 -0.40 -6.02
N SER A 340 -39.36 -0.78 -5.32
CA SER A 340 -40.61 -0.01 -5.27
C SER A 340 -40.58 1.02 -4.13
N LEU A 341 -40.35 0.57 -2.90
CA LEU A 341 -40.45 1.39 -1.68
C LEU A 341 -39.20 2.24 -1.42
N PHE A 342 -38.01 1.71 -1.70
CA PHE A 342 -36.71 2.34 -1.41
C PHE A 342 -35.89 2.66 -2.67
N SER A 343 -36.57 3.07 -3.73
CA SER A 343 -35.96 3.33 -5.04
C SER A 343 -34.83 4.38 -5.01
N GLU A 344 -35.01 5.51 -4.32
CA GLU A 344 -34.01 6.58 -4.25
C GLU A 344 -32.86 6.21 -3.31
N ILE A 345 -33.15 5.56 -2.17
CA ILE A 345 -32.10 4.98 -1.30
C ILE A 345 -31.27 3.95 -2.06
N THR A 346 -31.91 3.07 -2.84
CA THR A 346 -31.22 2.07 -3.66
C THR A 346 -30.35 2.74 -4.73
N LYS A 347 -30.82 3.84 -5.34
CA LYS A 347 -30.05 4.65 -6.29
C LYS A 347 -28.82 5.27 -5.60
N LEU A 348 -28.97 5.82 -4.39
CA LEU A 348 -27.88 6.40 -3.60
C LEU A 348 -26.83 5.34 -3.21
N ILE A 349 -27.28 4.15 -2.76
CA ILE A 349 -26.38 3.03 -2.46
C ILE A 349 -25.61 2.59 -3.69
N LYS A 350 -26.28 2.47 -4.85
CA LYS A 350 -25.61 2.14 -6.13
C LYS A 350 -24.55 3.19 -6.45
N LEU A 351 -24.86 4.47 -6.31
CA LEU A 351 -23.90 5.56 -6.52
C LEU A 351 -22.68 5.42 -5.60
N ILE A 352 -22.86 5.26 -4.29
CA ILE A 352 -21.77 5.08 -3.31
C ILE A 352 -20.90 3.87 -3.68
N LEU A 353 -21.51 2.73 -4.02
CA LEU A 353 -20.80 1.49 -4.36
C LEU A 353 -20.05 1.56 -5.70
N THR A 354 -20.44 2.47 -6.61
CA THR A 354 -19.75 2.65 -7.89
C THR A 354 -18.47 3.49 -7.78
N ILE A 355 -18.31 4.27 -6.70
CA ILE A 355 -17.14 5.14 -6.50
C ILE A 355 -15.99 4.33 -5.86
N PRO A 356 -14.85 4.15 -6.54
CA PRO A 356 -13.79 3.25 -6.08
C PRO A 356 -12.85 3.90 -5.05
N ALA A 357 -13.35 4.20 -3.84
CA ALA A 357 -12.56 4.83 -2.78
C ALA A 357 -11.75 3.83 -1.92
N SER A 358 -12.32 2.69 -1.57
CA SER A 358 -11.66 1.62 -0.79
C SER A 358 -11.23 0.40 -1.63
N ALA A 359 -11.64 0.38 -2.91
CA ALA A 359 -11.60 -0.81 -3.74
C ALA A 359 -10.20 -1.12 -4.34
N ALA A 360 -9.34 -1.80 -3.57
CA ALA A 360 -8.20 -2.55 -4.12
C ALA A 360 -8.63 -3.62 -5.15
N THR A 361 -9.91 -3.99 -5.19
CA THR A 361 -10.54 -4.83 -6.22
C THR A 361 -10.36 -4.27 -7.63
N ALA A 362 -10.50 -2.96 -7.83
CA ALA A 362 -10.30 -2.36 -9.14
C ALA A 362 -8.84 -2.52 -9.62
N GLU A 363 -7.88 -2.40 -8.71
CA GLU A 363 -6.45 -2.62 -8.99
C GLU A 363 -6.15 -4.08 -9.38
N ARG A 364 -6.87 -5.05 -8.79
CA ARG A 364 -6.76 -6.47 -9.19
C ARG A 364 -7.10 -6.67 -10.66
N SER A 365 -8.13 -6.00 -11.18
CA SER A 365 -8.50 -6.05 -12.60
C SER A 365 -7.42 -5.46 -13.49
N PHE A 366 -6.79 -4.34 -13.13
CA PHE A 366 -5.66 -3.80 -13.91
C PHE A 366 -4.43 -4.73 -13.89
N SER A 367 -4.14 -5.34 -12.75
CA SER A 367 -3.05 -6.33 -12.63
C SER A 367 -3.34 -7.61 -13.43
N ALA A 368 -4.58 -8.08 -13.43
CA ALA A 368 -5.04 -9.17 -14.29
C ALA A 368 -4.90 -8.81 -15.77
N LEU A 369 -5.26 -7.58 -16.16
CA LEU A 369 -5.14 -7.09 -17.53
C LEU A 369 -3.70 -7.15 -18.03
N ARG A 370 -2.73 -6.69 -17.23
CA ARG A 370 -1.30 -6.77 -17.59
C ARG A 370 -0.82 -8.21 -17.79
N ARG A 371 -1.36 -9.17 -17.04
CA ARG A 371 -1.03 -10.61 -17.19
C ARG A 371 -1.71 -11.24 -18.41
N LEU A 372 -2.91 -10.80 -18.75
CA LEU A 372 -3.67 -11.34 -19.89
C LEU A 372 -3.25 -10.73 -21.23
N LYS A 373 -2.96 -9.42 -21.27
CA LYS A 373 -2.54 -8.68 -22.46
C LYS A 373 -1.02 -8.68 -22.58
N THR A 374 -0.48 -9.81 -23.03
CA THR A 374 0.95 -9.98 -23.33
C THR A 374 1.25 -9.62 -24.79
N TYR A 375 2.54 -9.47 -25.12
CA TYR A 375 3.00 -9.23 -26.50
C TYR A 375 2.46 -10.26 -27.49
N LEU A 376 2.46 -11.55 -27.10
CA LEU A 376 1.92 -12.66 -27.90
C LEU A 376 0.40 -12.63 -28.08
N ARG A 377 -0.32 -11.77 -27.34
CA ARG A 377 -1.78 -11.61 -27.39
C ARG A 377 -2.18 -10.19 -27.82
N SER A 378 -1.27 -9.47 -28.48
CA SER A 378 -1.48 -8.09 -28.92
C SER A 378 -2.62 -7.94 -29.93
N THR A 379 -2.87 -8.97 -30.74
CA THR A 379 -3.94 -9.02 -31.76
C THR A 379 -5.32 -9.44 -31.22
N MET A 380 -5.44 -9.65 -29.90
CA MET A 380 -6.70 -10.06 -29.30
C MET A 380 -7.74 -8.94 -29.37
N THR A 381 -8.93 -9.25 -29.90
CA THR A 381 -10.04 -8.30 -29.97
C THR A 381 -10.55 -7.90 -28.58
N GLN A 382 -11.11 -6.69 -28.47
CA GLN A 382 -11.61 -6.17 -27.21
C GLN A 382 -12.68 -7.07 -26.57
N LYS A 383 -13.58 -7.64 -27.39
CA LYS A 383 -14.63 -8.57 -26.93
C LYS A 383 -14.03 -9.81 -26.26
N ARG A 384 -13.04 -10.44 -26.90
CA ARG A 384 -12.35 -11.61 -26.34
C ARG A 384 -11.57 -11.26 -25.07
N LEU A 385 -10.89 -10.10 -25.07
CA LEU A 385 -10.17 -9.60 -23.90
C LEU A 385 -11.11 -9.45 -22.69
N THR A 386 -12.25 -8.77 -22.87
CA THR A 386 -13.23 -8.54 -21.80
C THR A 386 -13.75 -9.86 -21.22
N HIS A 387 -14.16 -10.82 -22.06
CA HIS A 387 -14.64 -12.11 -21.56
C HIS A 387 -13.55 -12.88 -20.79
N THR A 388 -12.32 -12.92 -21.33
CA THR A 388 -11.19 -13.60 -20.66
C THR A 388 -10.84 -12.93 -19.32
N MET A 389 -10.91 -11.60 -19.28
CA MET A 389 -10.70 -10.80 -18.08
C MET A 389 -11.69 -11.16 -16.98
N ILE A 390 -12.99 -11.27 -17.30
CA ILE A 390 -14.04 -11.64 -16.34
C ILE A 390 -13.73 -13.00 -15.72
N LEU A 391 -13.43 -14.01 -16.55
CA LEU A 391 -13.09 -15.35 -16.08
C LEU A 391 -11.84 -15.36 -15.18
N HIS A 392 -10.81 -14.60 -15.56
CA HIS A 392 -9.56 -14.56 -14.79
C HIS A 392 -9.70 -13.83 -13.45
N VAL A 393 -10.45 -12.71 -13.41
CA VAL A 393 -10.69 -11.95 -12.18
C VAL A 393 -11.58 -12.74 -11.21
N HIS A 394 -12.60 -13.42 -11.73
CA HIS A 394 -13.54 -14.22 -10.94
C HIS A 394 -13.19 -15.72 -10.99
N LYS A 395 -11.92 -16.07 -10.73
CA LYS A 395 -11.43 -17.46 -10.83
C LYS A 395 -12.22 -18.44 -9.96
N SER A 396 -12.63 -18.04 -8.75
CA SER A 396 -13.43 -18.88 -7.84
C SER A 396 -14.83 -19.17 -8.37
N MET A 397 -15.46 -18.21 -9.05
CA MET A 397 -16.75 -18.41 -9.70
C MET A 397 -16.59 -19.22 -10.99
N THR A 398 -15.53 -18.94 -11.75
CA THR A 398 -15.19 -19.66 -12.98
C THR A 398 -14.91 -21.15 -12.72
N ALA A 399 -14.27 -21.47 -11.60
CA ALA A 399 -14.02 -22.86 -11.20
C ALA A 399 -15.30 -23.64 -10.86
N LYS A 400 -16.41 -22.95 -10.55
CA LYS A 400 -17.72 -23.56 -10.27
C LYS A 400 -18.55 -23.80 -11.53
N ILE A 401 -18.10 -23.30 -12.67
CA ILE A 401 -18.83 -23.45 -13.93
C ILE A 401 -18.77 -24.89 -14.41
N ASP A 402 -19.92 -25.50 -14.70
CA ASP A 402 -19.99 -26.83 -15.29
C ASP A 402 -19.64 -26.78 -16.79
N LEU A 403 -18.44 -27.28 -17.11
CA LEU A 403 -17.96 -27.37 -18.48
C LEU A 403 -18.80 -28.33 -19.33
N LYS A 404 -19.43 -29.36 -18.74
CA LYS A 404 -20.29 -30.29 -19.48
C LYS A 404 -21.56 -29.59 -19.96
N LEU A 405 -22.18 -28.78 -19.09
CA LEU A 405 -23.36 -28.01 -19.43
C LEU A 405 -23.05 -26.99 -20.54
N ILE A 406 -21.92 -26.28 -20.42
CA ILE A 406 -21.48 -25.34 -21.47
C ILE A 406 -21.20 -26.08 -22.79
N ALA A 407 -20.56 -27.24 -22.76
CA ALA A 407 -20.30 -28.02 -23.96
C ALA A 407 -21.62 -28.45 -24.63
N LYS A 408 -22.59 -28.94 -23.84
CA LYS A 408 -23.94 -29.30 -24.32
C LYS A 408 -24.63 -28.11 -24.99
N GLU A 409 -24.62 -26.94 -24.36
CA GLU A 409 -25.20 -25.72 -24.92
C GLU A 409 -24.46 -25.25 -26.18
N PHE A 410 -23.13 -25.33 -26.20
CA PHE A 410 -22.34 -24.93 -27.36
C PHE A 410 -22.64 -25.79 -28.58
N VAL A 411 -22.80 -27.09 -28.36
CA VAL A 411 -23.11 -28.08 -29.40
C VAL A 411 -24.55 -27.98 -29.88
N SER A 412 -25.51 -27.71 -28.99
CA SER A 412 -26.93 -27.61 -29.36
C SER A 412 -27.28 -26.37 -30.18
N ARG A 413 -26.39 -25.36 -30.24
CA ARG A 413 -26.65 -24.11 -30.97
C ARG A 413 -26.76 -24.26 -32.49
N THR A 414 -26.11 -25.25 -33.10
CA THR A 414 -26.24 -25.51 -34.55
C THR A 414 -26.17 -26.99 -34.88
N SER A 415 -26.86 -27.38 -35.96
CA SER A 415 -26.88 -28.75 -36.50
C SER A 415 -25.49 -29.26 -36.86
N GLU A 416 -24.62 -28.40 -37.43
CA GLU A 416 -23.27 -28.80 -37.81
C GLU A 416 -22.42 -29.14 -36.59
N ARG A 417 -22.56 -28.38 -35.49
CA ARG A 417 -21.84 -28.65 -34.23
C ARG A 417 -22.31 -29.95 -33.60
N LYS A 418 -23.62 -30.20 -33.61
CA LYS A 418 -24.18 -31.47 -33.12
C LYS A 418 -23.67 -32.67 -33.91
N SER A 419 -23.55 -32.54 -35.23
CA SER A 419 -22.94 -33.58 -36.07
C SER A 419 -21.44 -33.76 -35.81
N THR A 420 -20.71 -32.68 -35.60
CA THR A 420 -19.24 -32.71 -35.45
C THR A 420 -18.80 -33.23 -34.09
N PHE A 421 -19.46 -32.76 -33.03
CA PHE A 421 -19.04 -33.04 -31.64
C PHE A 421 -19.89 -34.13 -30.96
N GLY A 422 -20.95 -34.62 -31.61
CA GLY A 422 -21.82 -35.67 -31.09
C GLY A 422 -22.68 -35.23 -29.90
N ASN A 423 -23.31 -36.20 -29.22
CA ASN A 423 -24.07 -35.95 -28.00
C ASN A 423 -23.15 -36.07 -26.77
N PHE A 424 -23.09 -35.01 -25.96
CA PHE A 424 -22.43 -35.04 -24.67
C PHE A 424 -23.35 -35.70 -23.63
N TYR A 425 -22.95 -36.85 -23.08
CA TYR A 425 -23.66 -37.54 -21.98
C TYR A 425 -23.30 -36.93 -20.62
#